data_AF-A0A1H0V4A4-F1
#
_entry.id   AF-A0A1H0V4A4-F1
#
_cell.length_a   1.000
_cell.length_b   1.000
_cell.length_c   1.000
_cell.angle_alpha   90.00
_cell.angle_beta   90.00
_cell.angle_gamma   90.00
#
_symmetry.space_group_name_H-M   'P 1'
#
loop_
_entity.id
_entity.type
_entity.pdbx_description
1 polymer ?
#
loop_
_entity_poly.entity_id
_entity_poly.type
_entity_poly.pdbx_seq_one_letter_code
_entity_poly.pdbx_strand_id
1 'polypeptide(L)'
;MNKVLTLTAAALFATTGFALAQDVLVEVPQGARDYVIANPSDPVVLDDSVSQGYVVPERIVIHEIPDNPDFGYVYVNGRPVIVSMRNRQVVYLSESSKAVPDDAITYIERHPVDTVMIDGPVSSGTVIPGDVMLTDIPDQPRYSYVYVDQRPALIDRSTRRVVWVR
;
A
#
# COMPACT_ATOMS: atom_id res chain seq x y z
N MET A 1 -63.95 -9.02 -34.37
CA MET A 1 -63.57 -8.23 -35.56
C MET A 1 -62.63 -7.13 -35.07
N ASN A 2 -61.30 -7.13 -35.24
CA ASN A 2 -60.44 -7.58 -36.34
C ASN A 2 -59.02 -8.00 -35.88
N LYS A 3 -58.59 -9.16 -36.40
CA LYS A 3 -57.27 -9.54 -36.97
C LYS A 3 -55.95 -9.32 -36.20
N VAL A 4 -55.46 -10.46 -35.69
CA VAL A 4 -54.08 -10.99 -35.57
C VAL A 4 -53.01 -10.31 -36.43
N LEU A 5 -51.85 -10.02 -35.84
CA LEU A 5 -50.55 -10.27 -36.46
C LEU A 5 -49.54 -10.81 -35.45
N THR A 6 -49.22 -12.08 -35.64
CA THR A 6 -48.13 -12.85 -35.05
C THR A 6 -46.79 -12.29 -35.51
N LEU A 7 -45.84 -12.11 -34.61
CA LEU A 7 -44.41 -12.05 -34.94
C LEU A 7 -43.65 -12.88 -33.92
N THR A 8 -43.48 -14.14 -34.30
CA THR A 8 -42.49 -15.06 -33.76
C THR A 8 -41.10 -14.52 -34.08
N ALA A 9 -40.31 -14.23 -33.06
CA ALA A 9 -38.86 -14.13 -33.17
C ALA A 9 -38.25 -14.76 -31.92
N ALA A 10 -37.98 -16.07 -32.01
CA ALA A 10 -37.10 -16.75 -31.09
C ALA A 10 -35.66 -16.30 -31.39
N ALA A 11 -35.14 -15.38 -30.58
CA ALA A 11 -33.71 -15.09 -30.53
C ALA A 11 -33.15 -15.70 -29.24
N LEU A 12 -32.73 -16.97 -29.34
CA LEU A 12 -31.79 -17.59 -28.41
C LEU A 12 -30.46 -16.84 -28.54
N PHE A 13 -30.28 -15.76 -27.78
CA PHE A 13 -28.94 -15.31 -27.44
C PHE A 13 -28.55 -16.03 -26.16
N ALA A 14 -27.73 -17.06 -26.32
CA ALA A 14 -26.86 -17.53 -25.25
C ALA A 14 -25.92 -16.37 -24.91
N THR A 15 -26.35 -15.48 -24.03
CA THR A 15 -25.45 -14.56 -23.37
C THR A 15 -24.62 -15.41 -22.42
N THR A 16 -23.44 -15.79 -22.90
CA THR A 16 -22.30 -16.09 -22.03
C THR A 16 -22.32 -15.09 -20.90
N GLY A 17 -22.54 -15.57 -19.67
CA GLY A 17 -22.45 -14.76 -18.48
C GLY A 17 -21.06 -14.15 -18.45
N PHE A 18 -20.96 -12.89 -18.86
CA PHE A 18 -19.87 -12.05 -18.44
C PHE A 18 -20.10 -11.87 -16.94
N ALA A 19 -19.47 -12.74 -16.14
CA ALA A 19 -19.21 -12.44 -14.76
C ALA A 19 -18.39 -11.15 -14.79
N LEU A 20 -19.07 -10.01 -14.59
CA LEU A 20 -18.41 -8.78 -14.25
C LEU A 20 -17.72 -9.09 -12.93
N ALA A 21 -16.42 -9.35 -12.97
CA ALA A 21 -15.57 -9.23 -11.81
C ALA A 21 -15.77 -7.78 -11.37
N GLN A 22 -16.70 -7.57 -10.45
CA GLN A 22 -16.83 -6.32 -9.75
C GLN A 22 -15.50 -6.17 -9.05
N ASP A 23 -14.67 -5.28 -9.56
CA ASP A 23 -13.43 -4.87 -8.92
C ASP A 23 -13.85 -4.09 -7.67
N VAL A 24 -14.30 -4.83 -6.66
CA VAL A 24 -14.63 -4.30 -5.35
C VAL A 24 -13.29 -3.86 -4.81
N LEU A 25 -13.05 -2.55 -4.90
CA LEU A 25 -11.90 -1.93 -4.27
C LEU A 25 -12.03 -2.20 -2.77
N VAL A 26 -11.34 -3.24 -2.30
CA VAL A 26 -11.32 -3.59 -0.88
C VAL A 26 -10.46 -2.55 -0.19
N GLU A 27 -11.11 -1.55 0.40
CA GLU A 27 -10.43 -0.54 1.19
C GLU A 27 -9.92 -1.16 2.48
N VAL A 28 -8.60 -1.17 2.65
CA VAL A 28 -7.97 -1.66 3.87
C VAL A 28 -8.05 -0.57 4.94
N PRO A 29 -8.47 -0.86 6.18
CA PRO A 29 -8.47 0.12 7.27
C PRO A 29 -7.05 0.58 7.65
N GLN A 30 -6.90 1.83 8.14
CA GLN A 30 -5.59 2.34 8.61
C GLN A 30 -5.00 1.47 9.73
N GLY A 31 -5.81 1.12 10.74
CA GLY A 31 -5.34 0.30 11.86
C GLY A 31 -4.79 -1.07 11.44
N ALA A 32 -5.32 -1.66 10.36
CA ALA A 32 -4.77 -2.90 9.81
C ALA A 32 -3.37 -2.69 9.20
N ARG A 33 -3.16 -1.56 8.49
CA ARG A 33 -1.83 -1.20 7.97
C ARG A 33 -0.82 -1.00 9.10
N ASP A 34 -1.21 -0.24 10.11
CA ASP A 34 -0.34 0.09 11.24
C ASP A 34 0.03 -1.16 12.04
N TYR A 35 -0.95 -2.04 12.29
CA TYR A 35 -0.73 -3.28 13.01
C TYR A 35 0.33 -4.15 12.32
N VAL A 36 0.20 -4.36 11.02
CA VAL A 36 1.13 -5.22 10.27
C VAL A 36 2.54 -4.63 10.30
N ILE A 37 2.66 -3.31 10.18
CA ILE A 37 3.95 -2.62 10.29
C ILE A 37 4.57 -2.81 11.69
N ALA A 38 3.77 -2.76 12.74
CA ALA A 38 4.22 -2.90 14.12
C ALA A 38 4.52 -4.36 14.52
N ASN A 39 4.02 -5.35 13.77
CA ASN A 39 4.12 -6.78 14.09
C ASN A 39 4.70 -7.55 12.89
N PRO A 40 6.02 -7.44 12.61
CA PRO A 40 6.62 -8.18 11.51
C PRO A 40 6.62 -9.69 11.76
N SER A 41 6.36 -10.46 10.71
CA SER A 41 6.46 -11.92 10.71
C SER A 41 7.61 -12.43 9.84
N ASP A 42 7.93 -13.72 9.95
CA ASP A 42 9.00 -14.35 9.19
C ASP A 42 8.76 -14.21 7.67
N PRO A 43 9.73 -13.65 6.91
CA PRO A 43 9.56 -13.45 5.47
C PRO A 43 9.48 -14.77 4.70
N VAL A 44 8.55 -14.82 3.76
CA VAL A 44 8.47 -15.87 2.74
C VAL A 44 9.01 -15.37 1.41
N VAL A 45 9.69 -16.24 0.69
CA VAL A 45 10.14 -15.99 -0.69
C VAL A 45 9.10 -16.57 -1.63
N LEU A 46 8.62 -15.74 -2.55
CA LEU A 46 7.78 -16.16 -3.67
C LEU A 46 8.56 -15.89 -4.95
N ASP A 47 8.63 -16.89 -5.83
CA ASP A 47 9.28 -16.77 -7.13
C ASP A 47 8.49 -15.85 -8.07
N ASP A 48 7.18 -15.75 -7.84
CA ASP A 48 6.26 -14.94 -8.62
C ASP A 48 6.17 -13.50 -8.07
N SER A 49 6.06 -12.54 -8.98
CA SER A 49 5.79 -11.14 -8.64
C SER A 49 4.39 -11.00 -8.03
N VAL A 50 4.34 -10.69 -6.73
CA VAL A 50 3.07 -10.46 -6.03
C VAL A 50 2.51 -9.08 -6.37
N SER A 51 1.28 -9.05 -6.89
CA SER A 51 0.53 -7.83 -7.22
C SER A 51 -0.83 -7.79 -6.50
N GLN A 52 -1.50 -6.63 -6.52
CA GLN A 52 -2.88 -6.56 -6.04
C GLN A 52 -3.74 -7.53 -6.86
N GLY A 53 -4.65 -8.22 -6.20
CA GLY A 53 -5.47 -9.25 -6.79
C GLY A 53 -4.81 -10.64 -6.86
N TYR A 54 -3.52 -10.78 -6.52
CA TYR A 54 -2.83 -12.07 -6.48
C TYR A 54 -3.41 -13.00 -5.40
N VAL A 55 -3.57 -14.29 -5.69
CA VAL A 55 -4.07 -15.27 -4.71
C VAL A 55 -2.90 -15.96 -4.01
N VAL A 56 -2.80 -15.78 -2.70
CA VAL A 56 -1.74 -16.34 -1.88
C VAL A 56 -1.92 -17.86 -1.75
N PRO A 57 -0.94 -18.67 -2.19
CA PRO A 57 -1.03 -20.13 -2.14
C PRO A 57 -1.29 -20.66 -0.73
N GLU A 58 -2.02 -21.78 -0.60
CA GLU A 58 -2.39 -22.37 0.71
C GLU A 58 -1.21 -22.76 1.58
N ARG A 59 -0.08 -23.13 0.96
CA ARG A 59 1.18 -23.45 1.67
C ARG A 59 1.75 -22.28 2.49
N ILE A 60 1.34 -21.06 2.18
CA ILE A 60 1.79 -19.85 2.88
C ILE A 60 0.87 -19.60 4.07
N VAL A 61 1.46 -19.48 5.25
CA VAL A 61 0.74 -19.12 6.46
C VAL A 61 0.40 -17.63 6.39
N ILE A 62 -0.89 -17.31 6.54
CA ILE A 62 -1.38 -15.94 6.66
C ILE A 62 -1.68 -15.69 8.13
N HIS A 63 -1.09 -14.65 8.69
CA HIS A 63 -1.32 -14.26 10.08
C HIS A 63 -2.55 -13.35 10.16
N GLU A 64 -3.40 -13.56 11.16
CA GLU A 64 -4.60 -12.73 11.35
C GLU A 64 -4.24 -11.34 11.90
N ILE A 65 -5.09 -10.35 11.58
CA ILE A 65 -5.02 -9.01 12.18
C ILE A 65 -6.12 -8.93 13.25
N PRO A 66 -5.79 -8.84 14.56
CA PRO A 66 -6.77 -8.98 15.64
C PRO A 66 -7.99 -8.04 15.54
N ASP A 67 -7.76 -6.76 15.26
CA ASP A 67 -8.83 -5.76 15.16
C ASP A 67 -9.55 -5.77 13.80
N ASN A 68 -9.05 -6.55 12.84
CA ASN A 68 -9.53 -6.57 11.46
C ASN A 68 -9.53 -8.00 10.89
N PRO A 69 -10.40 -8.90 11.40
CA PRO A 69 -10.35 -10.34 11.10
C PRO A 69 -10.70 -10.72 9.65
N ASP A 70 -11.34 -9.81 8.89
CA ASP A 70 -11.52 -9.97 7.43
C ASP A 70 -10.17 -9.94 6.66
N PHE A 71 -9.11 -9.50 7.32
CA PHE A 71 -7.77 -9.33 6.77
C PHE A 71 -6.75 -10.16 7.54
N GLY A 72 -5.76 -10.64 6.80
CA GLY A 72 -4.54 -11.21 7.32
C GLY A 72 -3.33 -10.61 6.63
N TYR A 73 -2.14 -10.97 7.10
CA TYR A 73 -0.89 -10.47 6.54
C TYR A 73 0.17 -11.54 6.40
N VAL A 74 1.10 -11.28 5.50
CA VAL A 74 2.30 -12.07 5.28
C VAL A 74 3.43 -11.13 4.83
N TYR A 75 4.66 -11.45 5.22
CA TYR A 75 5.83 -10.74 4.76
C TYR A 75 6.41 -11.44 3.53
N VAL A 76 6.30 -10.84 2.35
CA VAL A 76 6.89 -11.39 1.12
C VAL A 76 8.15 -10.60 0.79
N ASN A 77 9.30 -11.27 0.67
CA ASN A 77 10.59 -10.61 0.42
C ASN A 77 10.86 -9.45 1.41
N GLY A 78 10.47 -9.63 2.67
CA GLY A 78 10.62 -8.63 3.75
C GLY A 78 9.62 -7.48 3.71
N ARG A 79 8.60 -7.54 2.86
CA ARG A 79 7.58 -6.48 2.70
C ARG A 79 6.21 -6.93 3.21
N PRO A 80 5.47 -6.08 3.93
CA PRO A 80 4.15 -6.45 4.40
C PRO A 80 3.14 -6.46 3.24
N VAL A 81 2.42 -7.57 3.14
CA VAL A 81 1.33 -7.79 2.19
C VAL A 81 0.08 -8.10 2.99
N ILE A 82 -0.99 -7.35 2.77
CA ILE A 82 -2.29 -7.58 3.41
C ILE A 82 -3.18 -8.32 2.43
N VAL A 83 -3.81 -9.37 2.95
CA VAL A 83 -4.55 -10.38 2.22
C VAL A 83 -5.96 -10.44 2.78
N SER A 84 -6.98 -10.52 1.93
CA SER A 84 -8.33 -10.80 2.38
C SER A 84 -8.45 -12.27 2.78
N MET A 85 -8.95 -12.53 3.98
CA MET A 85 -9.18 -13.90 4.48
C MET A 85 -10.33 -14.60 3.73
N ARG A 86 -11.19 -13.85 3.04
CA ARG A 86 -12.35 -14.41 2.31
C ARG A 86 -11.94 -15.24 1.10
N ASN A 87 -10.90 -14.82 0.39
CA ASN A 87 -10.49 -15.40 -0.89
C ASN A 87 -8.95 -15.53 -1.03
N ARG A 88 -8.20 -15.33 0.06
CA ARG A 88 -6.72 -15.31 0.10
C ARG A 88 -6.11 -14.36 -0.92
N GLN A 89 -6.82 -13.30 -1.30
CA GLN A 89 -6.40 -12.37 -2.32
C GLN A 89 -5.64 -11.20 -1.71
N VAL A 90 -4.54 -10.81 -2.33
CA VAL A 90 -3.78 -9.61 -1.96
C VAL A 90 -4.62 -8.38 -2.26
N VAL A 91 -4.96 -7.64 -1.21
CA VAL A 91 -5.81 -6.43 -1.29
C VAL A 91 -5.01 -5.16 -1.04
N TYR A 92 -3.88 -5.26 -0.35
CA TYR A 92 -2.94 -4.16 -0.18
C TYR A 92 -1.51 -4.67 -0.21
N LEU A 93 -0.69 -3.98 -1.00
CA LEU A 93 0.74 -4.14 -1.02
C LEU A 93 1.34 -2.86 -0.47
N SER A 94 2.20 -2.99 0.53
CA SER A 94 3.11 -1.90 0.85
C SER A 94 4.18 -1.84 -0.24
N GLU A 95 3.77 -1.33 -1.41
CA GLU A 95 4.65 -0.58 -2.29
C GLU A 95 5.20 0.53 -1.38
N SER A 96 6.36 0.31 -0.79
CA SER A 96 6.94 1.10 0.31
C SER A 96 7.35 2.52 -0.12
N SER A 97 6.60 3.13 -1.03
CA SER A 97 6.88 4.41 -1.65
C SER A 97 5.61 5.20 -2.04
N LYS A 98 4.38 4.79 -1.67
CA LYS A 98 3.16 5.51 -2.11
C LYS A 98 2.19 6.00 -1.05
N ALA A 99 2.07 5.37 0.12
CA ALA A 99 1.24 5.90 1.21
C ALA A 99 2.11 6.69 2.19
N VAL A 100 2.30 7.97 1.88
CA VAL A 100 2.99 8.92 2.77
C VAL A 100 1.99 9.31 3.87
N PRO A 101 2.33 9.22 5.18
CA PRO A 101 1.37 9.58 6.24
C PRO A 101 1.05 11.08 6.21
N ASP A 102 -0.23 11.44 6.05
CA ASP A 102 -0.69 12.83 6.00
C ASP A 102 -0.36 13.60 7.30
N ASP A 103 -0.41 12.92 8.44
CA ASP A 103 -0.05 13.48 9.75
C ASP A 103 1.45 13.83 9.82
N ALA A 104 2.31 13.02 9.19
CA ALA A 104 3.74 13.30 9.10
C ALA A 104 3.99 14.54 8.23
N ILE A 105 3.34 14.63 7.05
CA ILE A 105 3.44 15.81 6.19
C ILE A 105 3.01 17.07 6.95
N THR A 106 1.84 17.01 7.61
CA THR A 106 1.29 18.12 8.39
C THR A 106 2.24 18.55 9.50
N TYR A 107 2.86 17.60 10.20
CA TYR A 107 3.85 17.89 11.23
C TYR A 107 5.05 18.64 10.65
N ILE A 108 5.64 18.14 9.56
CA ILE A 108 6.82 18.73 8.92
C ILE A 108 6.52 20.16 8.48
N GLU A 109 5.37 20.40 7.84
CA GLU A 109 4.98 21.73 7.38
C GLU A 109 4.81 22.75 8.52
N ARG A 110 4.43 22.27 9.71
CA ARG A 110 4.27 23.11 10.91
C ARG A 110 5.57 23.29 11.71
N HIS A 111 6.58 22.46 11.47
CA HIS A 111 7.83 22.45 12.22
C HIS A 111 9.04 22.48 11.28
N PRO A 112 9.26 23.59 10.56
CA PRO A 112 10.44 23.72 9.71
C PRO A 112 11.72 23.74 10.54
N VAL A 113 12.78 23.15 9.98
CA VAL A 113 14.13 23.13 10.56
C VAL A 113 15.14 23.74 9.59
N ASP A 114 16.37 23.95 10.06
CA ASP A 114 17.46 24.43 9.22
C ASP A 114 17.71 23.51 8.03
N THR A 115 17.98 24.11 6.88
CA THR A 115 18.21 23.36 5.64
C THR A 115 19.65 22.89 5.55
N VAL A 116 19.85 21.68 5.04
CA VAL A 116 21.15 21.12 4.72
C VAL A 116 21.38 21.16 3.21
N MET A 117 22.65 21.25 2.82
CA MET A 117 23.07 21.14 1.43
C MET A 117 23.50 19.70 1.17
N ILE A 118 22.98 19.09 0.11
CA ILE A 118 23.37 17.75 -0.33
C ILE A 118 23.76 17.83 -1.80
N ASP A 119 24.76 17.04 -2.19
CA ASP A 119 25.16 16.95 -3.59
C ASP A 119 24.08 16.28 -4.43
N GLY A 120 23.52 17.06 -5.35
CA GLY A 120 22.56 16.59 -6.35
C GLY A 120 21.09 16.70 -5.92
N PRO A 121 20.17 16.44 -6.86
CA PRO A 121 18.75 16.65 -6.62
C PRO A 121 18.18 15.58 -5.67
N VAL A 122 17.44 16.02 -4.66
CA VAL A 122 16.67 15.12 -3.78
C VAL A 122 15.30 14.85 -4.38
N SER A 123 15.01 13.57 -4.63
CA SER A 123 13.75 13.05 -5.18
C SER A 123 13.26 11.82 -4.42
N SER A 124 11.99 11.44 -4.57
CA SER A 124 11.48 10.18 -4.01
C SER A 124 12.36 8.99 -4.44
N GLY A 125 12.69 8.13 -3.47
CA GLY A 125 13.60 7.00 -3.62
C GLY A 125 15.09 7.29 -3.35
N THR A 126 15.48 8.57 -3.28
CA THR A 126 16.86 9.00 -2.98
C THR A 126 17.28 8.53 -1.59
N VAL A 127 18.51 8.06 -1.43
CA VAL A 127 19.07 7.69 -0.12
C VAL A 127 19.81 8.90 0.45
N ILE A 128 19.43 9.34 1.65
CA ILE A 128 20.08 10.45 2.34
C ILE A 128 21.42 9.98 2.96
N PRO A 129 22.53 10.68 2.70
CA PRO A 129 23.84 10.37 3.28
C PRO A 129 23.80 10.23 4.81
N GLY A 130 24.65 9.36 5.36
CA GLY A 130 24.64 8.99 6.78
C GLY A 130 25.10 10.08 7.75
N ASP A 131 25.87 11.04 7.24
CA ASP A 131 26.38 12.24 7.93
C ASP A 131 25.31 13.34 8.09
N VAL A 132 24.24 13.30 7.29
CA VAL A 132 23.11 14.22 7.44
C VAL A 132 22.32 13.86 8.70
N MET A 133 22.14 14.83 9.60
CA MET A 133 21.27 14.66 10.75
C MET A 133 19.80 14.69 10.30
N LEU A 134 19.05 13.66 10.67
CA LEU A 134 17.61 13.58 10.41
C LEU A 134 16.85 14.02 11.66
N THR A 135 15.79 14.78 11.47
CA THR A 135 14.91 15.21 12.57
C THR A 135 13.80 14.19 12.79
N ASP A 136 13.55 13.87 14.05
CA ASP A 136 12.52 12.91 14.44
C ASP A 136 11.12 13.50 14.32
N ILE A 137 10.14 12.65 14.02
CA ILE A 137 8.71 12.99 14.07
C ILE A 137 8.11 12.29 15.30
N PRO A 138 7.63 13.03 16.31
CA PRO A 138 7.26 12.46 17.62
C PRO A 138 6.31 11.26 17.55
N ASP A 139 5.22 11.37 16.80
CA ASP A 139 4.18 10.34 16.72
C ASP A 139 4.43 9.32 15.58
N GLN A 140 5.56 9.43 14.88
CA GLN A 140 5.88 8.66 13.67
C GLN A 140 7.33 8.18 13.67
N PRO A 141 7.73 7.28 14.61
CA PRO A 141 9.14 6.89 14.81
C PRO A 141 9.78 6.15 13.63
N ARG A 142 8.96 5.61 12.71
CA ARG A 142 9.42 5.02 11.44
C ARG A 142 9.98 6.07 10.49
N TYR A 143 9.53 7.31 10.63
CA TYR A 143 9.85 8.40 9.74
C TYR A 143 10.71 9.44 10.43
N SER A 144 11.46 10.14 9.61
CA SER A 144 12.23 11.30 10.00
C SER A 144 12.26 12.26 8.83
N TYR A 145 12.54 13.53 9.06
CA TYR A 145 12.51 14.54 8.00
C TYR A 145 13.76 15.39 8.00
N VAL A 146 14.00 16.03 6.87
CA VAL A 146 15.09 16.99 6.69
C VAL A 146 14.66 18.03 5.66
N TYR A 147 15.21 19.23 5.75
CA TYR A 147 15.04 20.27 4.74
C TYR A 147 16.28 20.31 3.85
N VAL A 148 16.11 20.12 2.55
CA VAL A 148 17.20 20.22 1.56
C VAL A 148 16.84 21.30 0.57
N ASP A 149 17.71 22.29 0.38
CA ASP A 149 17.43 23.46 -0.47
C ASP A 149 16.07 24.12 -0.16
N GLN A 150 15.75 24.28 1.14
CA GLN A 150 14.47 24.80 1.65
C GLN A 150 13.23 23.93 1.36
N ARG A 151 13.42 22.72 0.84
CA ARG A 151 12.35 21.77 0.53
C ARG A 151 12.28 20.68 1.59
N PRO A 152 11.10 20.41 2.18
CA PRO A 152 10.96 19.32 3.12
C PRO A 152 11.03 17.98 2.38
N ALA A 153 11.78 17.04 2.93
CA ALA A 153 11.81 15.66 2.52
C ALA A 153 11.45 14.77 3.71
N LEU A 154 10.55 13.81 3.49
CA LEU A 154 10.23 12.75 4.44
C LEU A 154 11.05 11.51 4.10
N ILE A 155 11.61 10.88 5.13
CA ILE A 155 12.57 9.79 5.02
C ILE A 155 12.08 8.59 5.84
N ASP A 156 12.09 7.40 5.23
CA ASP A 156 11.98 6.14 5.97
C ASP A 156 13.30 5.92 6.73
N ARG A 157 13.22 5.91 8.06
CA ARG A 157 14.39 5.89 8.96
C ARG A 157 15.19 4.60 8.85
N SER A 158 14.55 3.48 8.49
CA SER A 158 15.21 2.17 8.38
C SER A 158 16.11 2.08 7.15
N THR A 159 15.73 2.77 6.07
CA THR A 159 16.44 2.72 4.78
C THR A 159 17.14 4.03 4.41
N ARG A 160 16.91 5.09 5.19
CA ARG A 160 17.27 6.49 4.86
C ARG A 160 16.78 6.92 3.48
N ARG A 161 15.73 6.30 2.95
CA ARG A 161 15.15 6.65 1.64
C ARG A 161 14.10 7.73 1.77
N VAL A 162 14.15 8.69 0.87
CA VAL A 162 13.12 9.70 0.69
C VAL A 162 11.85 9.03 0.19
N VAL A 163 10.76 9.16 0.95
CA VAL A 163 9.43 8.67 0.58
C VAL A 163 8.53 9.78 0.04
N TRP A 164 8.84 11.04 0.36
CA TRP A 164 8.14 12.23 -0.10
C TRP A 164 9.06 13.45 -0.12
N VAL A 165 8.85 14.34 -1.09
CA VAL A 165 9.53 15.65 -1.19
C VAL A 165 8.56 16.65 -1.84
N ARG A 166 8.61 17.92 -1.41
CA ARG A 166 7.83 19.01 -2.01
C ARG A 166 8.72 19.96 -2.78
#